data_AF-Q5I2Y8-F1
#
_entry.id   AF-Q5I2Y8-F1
#
_cell.length_a   1.000
_cell.length_b   1.000
_cell.length_c   1.000
_cell.angle_alpha   90.00
_cell.angle_beta   90.00
_cell.angle_gamma   90.00
#
_symmetry.space_group_name_H-M   'P 1'
#
loop_
_entity.id
_entity.type
_entity.pdbx_description
1 polymer ?
#
loop_
_entity_poly.entity_id
_entity_poly.type
_entity_poly.pdbx_seq_one_letter_code
_entity_poly.pdbx_strand_id
1 'polypeptide(L)' 'QITNSRCFKSTATNCYIDNSQLDTTTCTNSQYNNAYVVISTTTNSIIDYSQVYSTTCTNSHYNGVHITSSTTTNTRITGP' A
#
# COMPACT_ATOMS: atom_id res chain seq x y z
N GLN A 1 -3.68 4.45 -12.28
CA GLN A 1 -4.43 5.72 -12.21
C GLN A 1 -4.20 6.33 -10.83
N ILE A 2 -4.03 7.65 -10.74
CA ILE A 2 -3.88 8.37 -9.47
C ILE A 2 -5.00 9.40 -9.37
N THR A 3 -5.78 9.39 -8.29
CA THR A 3 -6.94 10.29 -8.11
C THR A 3 -7.04 10.70 -6.64
N ASN A 4 -7.25 12.00 -6.37
CA ASN A 4 -7.31 12.57 -5.00
C ASN A 4 -6.17 12.10 -4.07
N SER A 5 -4.99 11.86 -4.65
CA SER A 5 -3.90 11.13 -3.99
C SER A 5 -2.59 11.89 -4.09
N ARG A 6 -1.69 11.63 -3.15
CA ARG A 6 -0.34 12.18 -3.13
C ARG A 6 0.68 11.08 -3.34
N CYS A 7 1.63 11.32 -4.25
CA CYS A 7 2.76 10.42 -4.50
C CYS A 7 4.05 11.24 -4.39
N PHE A 8 4.85 11.00 -3.36
CA PHE A 8 6.10 11.73 -3.10
C PHE A 8 7.27 10.76 -3.00
N LYS A 9 8.35 11.03 -3.75
CA LYS A 9 9.56 10.18 -3.82
C LYS A 9 9.24 8.69 -4.03
N SER A 10 8.15 8.39 -4.71
CA SER A 10 7.58 7.05 -4.83
C SER A 10 7.53 6.65 -6.30
N THR A 11 7.65 5.36 -6.55
CA THR A 11 7.58 4.77 -7.89
C THR A 11 6.30 3.95 -7.99
N ALA A 12 5.53 4.12 -9.07
CA ALA A 12 4.30 3.38 -9.29
C ALA A 12 4.28 2.76 -10.69
N THR A 13 4.24 1.44 -10.76
CA THR A 13 4.20 0.68 -12.01
C THR A 13 2.94 -0.19 -12.03
N ASN A 14 2.04 0.08 -12.98
CA ASN A 14 0.74 -0.59 -13.08
C ASN A 14 -0.12 -0.51 -11.79
N CYS A 15 -0.11 0.65 -11.13
CA CYS A 15 -0.80 0.84 -9.85
C CYS A 15 -2.06 1.68 -9.96
N TYR A 16 -3.00 1.38 -9.08
CA TYR A 16 -4.20 2.19 -8.83
C TYR A 16 -4.08 2.83 -7.45
N ILE A 17 -4.18 4.16 -7.38
CA ILE A 17 -4.01 4.94 -6.15
C ILE A 17 -5.18 5.93 -6.07
N ASP A 18 -6.10 5.68 -5.15
CA ASP A 18 -7.27 6.53 -4.92
C ASP A 18 -7.38 6.95 -3.45
N ASN A 19 -7.67 8.24 -3.22
CA ASN A 19 -7.70 8.88 -1.90
C ASN A 19 -6.58 8.45 -0.94
N SER A 20 -5.36 8.28 -1.45
CA SER A 20 -4.24 7.66 -0.72
C SER A 20 -2.98 8.52 -0.77
N GLN A 21 -2.06 8.27 0.16
CA GLN A 21 -0.77 8.95 0.21
C GLN A 21 0.36 7.92 0.23
N LEU A 22 1.28 8.05 -0.73
CA LEU A 22 2.50 7.25 -0.83
C LEU A 22 3.73 8.16 -0.66
N ASP A 23 4.57 7.86 0.33
CA ASP A 23 5.85 8.52 0.54
C ASP A 23 6.99 7.49 0.52
N THR A 24 8.01 7.72 -0.32
CA THR A 24 9.20 6.86 -0.41
C THR A 24 8.82 5.38 -0.61
N THR A 25 7.80 5.13 -1.43
CA THR A 25 7.15 3.83 -1.60
C THR A 25 7.32 3.32 -3.02
N THR A 26 7.55 2.01 -3.17
CA THR A 26 7.55 1.34 -4.48
C THR A 26 6.28 0.52 -4.63
N CYS A 27 5.47 0.84 -5.63
CA CYS A 27 4.29 0.09 -6.00
C CYS A 27 4.48 -0.62 -7.34
N THR A 28 4.18 -1.92 -7.37
CA THR A 28 4.08 -2.71 -8.60
C THR A 28 2.77 -3.49 -8.62
N ASN A 29 1.95 -3.32 -9.66
CA ASN A 29 0.70 -4.06 -9.87
C ASN A 29 -0.20 -4.13 -8.62
N SER A 30 -0.30 -3.02 -7.89
CA SER A 30 -1.00 -2.98 -6.60
C SER A 30 -2.04 -1.86 -6.57
N GLN A 31 -2.98 -1.97 -5.62
CA GLN A 31 -4.07 -1.03 -5.44
C GLN A 31 -4.03 -0.42 -4.03
N TYR A 32 -4.26 0.88 -3.95
CA TYR A 32 -4.37 1.63 -2.71
C TYR A 32 -5.66 2.43 -2.71
N ASN A 33 -6.47 2.28 -1.66
CA ASN A 33 -7.72 2.99 -1.49
C ASN A 33 -7.86 3.48 -0.04
N ASN A 34 -7.97 4.80 0.17
CA ASN A 34 -8.01 5.39 1.52
C ASN A 34 -6.80 4.97 2.39
N ALA A 35 -5.62 4.84 1.79
CA ALA A 35 -4.43 4.30 2.44
C ALA A 35 -3.34 5.35 2.68
N TYR A 36 -2.56 5.14 3.74
CA TYR A 36 -1.36 5.92 4.03
C TYR A 36 -0.15 4.99 4.08
N VAL A 37 0.76 5.11 3.12
CA VAL A 37 1.87 4.17 2.92
C VAL A 37 3.20 4.90 2.83
N VAL A 38 4.14 4.50 3.70
CA VAL A 38 5.42 5.18 3.86
C VAL A 38 6.56 4.17 3.90
N ILE A 39 7.65 4.44 3.16
CA ILE A 39 8.89 3.64 3.14
C ILE A 39 8.57 2.16 2.91
N SER A 40 7.69 1.85 1.95
CA SER A 40 7.18 0.49 1.78
C SER A 40 7.32 0.01 0.35
N THR A 41 7.27 -1.30 0.16
CA THR A 41 7.23 -1.93 -1.17
C THR A 41 6.01 -2.82 -1.27
N THR A 42 5.18 -2.63 -2.29
CA THR A 42 4.01 -3.47 -2.54
C THR A 42 4.06 -4.07 -3.94
N THR A 43 3.86 -5.38 -4.03
CA THR A 43 3.77 -6.12 -5.29
C THR A 43 2.53 -6.98 -5.31
N ASN A 44 1.70 -6.89 -6.36
CA ASN A 44 0.46 -7.67 -6.51
C ASN A 44 -0.47 -7.59 -5.28
N SER A 45 -0.56 -6.43 -4.62
CA SER A 45 -1.22 -6.29 -3.33
C SER A 45 -2.35 -5.28 -3.34
N ILE A 46 -3.23 -5.38 -2.35
CA ILE A 46 -4.34 -4.43 -2.15
C ILE A 46 -4.22 -3.86 -0.74
N ILE A 47 -4.30 -2.54 -0.62
CA ILE A 47 -4.19 -1.81 0.64
C ILE A 47 -5.40 -0.87 0.75
N ASP A 48 -6.38 -1.25 1.56
CA ASP A 48 -7.62 -0.50 1.75
C ASP A 48 -7.72 0.01 3.19
N TYR A 49 -8.11 1.27 3.39
CA TYR A 49 -8.36 1.87 4.71
C TYR A 49 -7.24 1.61 5.74
N SER A 50 -5.99 1.50 5.28
CA SER A 50 -4.88 0.99 6.07
C SER A 50 -3.73 1.97 6.15
N GLN A 51 -2.97 1.87 7.23
CA GLN A 51 -1.73 2.61 7.43
C GLN A 51 -0.56 1.62 7.43
N VAL A 52 0.43 1.86 6.57
CA VAL A 52 1.52 0.92 6.27
C VAL A 52 2.85 1.63 6.33
N TYR A 53 3.74 1.19 7.20
CA TYR A 53 5.04 1.81 7.40
C TYR A 53 6.17 0.79 7.32
N SER A 54 7.25 1.12 6.61
CA SER A 54 8.47 0.30 6.57
C SER A 54 8.20 -1.18 6.29
N THR A 55 7.28 -1.48 5.37
CA THR A 55 6.72 -2.82 5.18
C THR A 55 6.90 -3.31 3.75
N THR A 56 7.16 -4.61 3.60
CA THR A 56 7.13 -5.29 2.30
C THR A 56 5.87 -6.14 2.20
N CYS A 57 5.05 -5.89 1.18
CA CYS A 57 3.77 -6.55 0.96
C CYS A 57 3.77 -7.24 -0.41
N THR A 58 3.68 -8.57 -0.43
CA THR A 58 3.67 -9.34 -1.67
C THR A 58 2.43 -10.22 -1.73
N ASN A 59 1.66 -10.12 -2.82
CA ASN A 59 0.45 -10.92 -3.03
C ASN A 59 -0.47 -10.97 -1.79
N SER A 60 -0.68 -9.83 -1.15
CA SER A 60 -1.42 -9.75 0.11
C SER A 60 -2.48 -8.65 0.09
N HIS A 61 -3.46 -8.77 0.98
CA HIS A 61 -4.55 -7.79 1.14
C HIS A 61 -4.61 -7.28 2.57
N TYR A 62 -4.48 -5.96 2.73
CA TYR A 62 -4.68 -5.25 3.99
C TYR A 62 -5.97 -4.46 3.92
N ASN A 63 -6.82 -4.59 4.94
CA ASN A 63 -8.05 -3.80 5.05
C ASN A 63 -8.27 -3.34 6.50
N GLY A 64 -8.30 -2.03 6.75
CA GLY A 64 -8.58 -1.48 8.09
C GLY A 64 -7.47 -1.70 9.12
N VAL A 65 -6.22 -1.89 8.69
CA VAL A 65 -5.11 -2.24 9.59
C VAL A 65 -4.06 -1.17 9.70
N HIS A 66 -3.34 -1.18 10.83
CA HIS A 66 -2.08 -0.48 11.01
C HIS A 66 -0.96 -1.52 11.07
N ILE A 67 -0.02 -1.46 10.13
CA ILE A 67 1.10 -2.40 10.04
C ILE A 67 2.43 -1.66 9.89
N THR A 68 3.43 -2.12 10.64
CA THR A 68 4.75 -1.49 10.71
C THR A 68 5.84 -2.55 10.64
N SER A 69 6.97 -2.25 10.00
CA SER A 69 8.21 -3.05 10.07
C SER A 69 8.00 -4.54 9.81
N SER A 70 7.19 -4.87 8.81
CA SER A 70 6.73 -6.24 8.56
C SER A 70 7.00 -6.69 7.13
N THR A 71 7.00 -8.00 6.93
CA THR A 71 6.95 -8.62 5.61
C THR A 71 5.77 -9.57 5.57
N THR A 72 4.91 -9.43 4.55
CA THR A 72 3.76 -10.32 4.36
C THR A 72 3.78 -10.91 2.95
N THR A 73 3.33 -12.17 2.84
CA THR A 73 3.32 -12.89 1.57
C THR A 73 2.15 -13.87 1.55
N ASN A 74 1.29 -13.77 0.52
CA ASN A 74 0.10 -14.62 0.38
C ASN A 74 -0.84 -14.57 1.60
N THR A 75 -1.03 -13.37 2.16
CA THR A 75 -1.84 -13.19 3.37
C THR A 75 -3.00 -12.24 3.16
N ARG A 76 -4.03 -12.40 3.98
CA ARG A 76 -5.10 -11.41 4.13
C ARG A 76 -5.14 -10.99 5.58
N ILE A 77 -4.96 -9.70 5.83
CA ILE A 77 -4.94 -9.10 7.17
C ILE A 77 -6.04 -8.05 7.22
N THR A 78 -7.01 -8.26 8.10
CA THR A 78 -8.17 -7.39 8.23
C THR A 78 -8.28 -6.88 9.66
N GLY A 79 -8.57 -5.60 9.79
CA GLY A 79 -8.87 -4.93 11.05
C GLY A 79 -10.37 -4.66 11.19
N PRO A 80 -10.75 -3.94 12.26
CA PRO A 80 -12.13 -3.57 12.54
C PRO A 80 -12.76 -2.66 11.48
#